data_AF-A0A8T2I3G0-F1
#
_entry.id   AF-A0A8T2I3G0-F1
#
_cell.length_a   1.000
_cell.length_b   1.000
_cell.length_c   1.000
_cell.angle_alpha   90.00
_cell.angle_beta   90.00
_cell.angle_gamma   90.00
#
_symmetry.space_group_name_H-M   'P 1'
#
loop_
_entity.id
_entity.type
_entity.pdbx_description
1 polymer ?
#
loop_
_entity_poly.entity_id
_entity_poly.type
_entity_poly.pdbx_seq_one_letter_code
_entity_poly.pdbx_strand_id
1 'polypeptide(L)'
;MSSFSVLVSPTTEPSPGAVQRLLSRMWSRPCDGRSLEVLWRLVLNGVPTADSLPLLQSRQCGCGLAIGPTRIHLYHQCAIVQPTWLAVQQQLCDDFSIPTPGLLQRRHIWMGIRPHPRLHQGIWDIVAIKLLAACESGRKNWFDRVLKLQHATVSAARRRGGGRGRARSSRTTGSIHRPPMAPGPAMIASVSQVVLAEFWSGLTEIASLGVLPPAWLQVVPLNHPFLHPDNTRSHWVVSSYE
;
A
#
# COMPACT_ATOMS: atom_id res chain seq x y z
N MET A 1 25.97 13.29 25.09
CA MET A 1 24.70 13.12 24.36
C MET A 1 25.05 13.06 22.89
N SER A 2 25.27 11.84 22.38
CA SER A 2 25.88 11.61 21.06
C SER A 2 24.85 11.72 19.95
N SER A 3 25.01 12.72 19.10
CA SER A 3 24.30 12.87 17.84
C SER A 3 24.72 11.77 16.87
N PHE A 4 23.82 10.83 16.58
CA PHE A 4 23.97 9.90 15.46
C PHE A 4 23.74 10.65 14.15
N SER A 5 24.83 11.15 13.56
CA SER A 5 24.85 11.51 12.15
C SER A 5 24.91 10.21 11.35
N VAL A 6 23.74 9.69 10.96
CA VAL A 6 23.67 8.65 9.93
C VAL A 6 24.08 9.32 8.62
N LEU A 7 25.30 9.02 8.17
CA LEU A 7 25.75 9.30 6.81
C LEU A 7 24.86 8.50 5.85
N VAL A 8 23.74 9.12 5.44
CA VAL A 8 22.95 8.66 4.31
C VAL A 8 23.80 8.92 3.08
N SER A 9 24.45 7.87 2.57
CA SER A 9 25.10 7.94 1.26
C SER A 9 24.08 8.46 0.23
N PRO A 10 24.48 9.35 -0.71
CA PRO A 10 23.58 9.82 -1.73
C PRO A 10 23.14 8.60 -2.55
N THR A 11 21.86 8.30 -2.49
CA THR A 11 21.26 7.24 -3.29
C THR A 11 21.37 7.73 -4.73
N THR A 12 22.30 7.18 -5.51
CA THR A 12 22.46 7.53 -6.93
C THR A 12 21.09 7.42 -7.59
N GLU A 13 20.60 8.52 -8.16
CA GLU A 13 19.32 8.51 -8.87
C GLU A 13 19.36 7.44 -9.96
N PRO A 14 18.30 6.63 -10.12
CA PRO A 14 18.27 5.59 -11.13
C PRO A 14 18.39 6.25 -12.51
N SER A 15 19.31 5.75 -13.34
CA SER A 15 19.45 6.26 -14.71
C SER A 15 18.12 6.16 -15.47
N PRO A 16 17.83 7.10 -16.41
CA PRO A 16 16.61 7.06 -17.20
C PRO A 16 16.38 5.70 -17.90
N GLY A 17 17.44 5.07 -18.41
CA GLY A 17 17.36 3.74 -19.01
C GLY A 17 17.01 2.63 -18.02
N ALA A 18 17.39 2.75 -16.74
CA ALA A 18 16.97 1.81 -15.70
C ALA A 18 15.48 1.94 -15.38
N VAL A 19 14.97 3.18 -15.32
CA VAL A 19 13.54 3.46 -15.12
C VAL A 19 12.72 2.97 -16.31
N GLN A 20 13.17 3.20 -17.54
CA GLN A 20 12.50 2.70 -18.75
C GLN A 20 12.42 1.17 -18.76
N ARG A 21 13.52 0.47 -18.48
CA ARG A 21 13.54 -1.00 -18.39
C ARG A 21 12.60 -1.53 -17.30
N LEU A 22 12.55 -0.84 -16.16
CA LEU A 22 11.62 -1.17 -15.08
C LEU A 22 10.16 -1.08 -15.56
N LEU A 23 9.78 0.07 -16.14
CA LEU A 23 8.42 0.31 -16.62
C LEU A 23 8.03 -0.68 -17.71
N SER A 24 8.89 -0.92 -18.71
CA SER A 24 8.64 -1.92 -19.76
C SER A 24 8.43 -3.32 -19.18
N ARG A 25 9.25 -3.72 -18.19
CA ARG A 25 9.15 -5.03 -17.55
C ARG A 25 7.87 -5.18 -16.71
N MET A 26 7.48 -4.13 -15.98
CA MET A 26 6.29 -4.17 -15.12
C MET A 26 5.00 -4.02 -15.91
N TRP A 27 5.01 -3.32 -17.05
CA TRP A 27 3.86 -3.20 -17.95
C TRP A 27 3.46 -4.54 -18.58
N SER A 28 4.42 -5.43 -18.80
CA SER A 28 4.14 -6.75 -19.37
C SER A 28 3.51 -7.73 -18.37
N ARG A 29 3.20 -7.30 -17.13
CA ARG A 29 2.63 -8.16 -16.09
C ARG A 29 1.11 -8.20 -16.21
N PRO A 30 0.45 -9.31 -15.87
CA PRO A 30 -0.99 -9.47 -15.98
C PRO A 30 -1.72 -8.77 -14.82
N CYS A 31 -1.46 -7.47 -14.64
CA CYS A 31 -2.11 -6.62 -13.66
C CYS A 31 -3.03 -5.63 -14.37
N ASP A 32 -4.16 -5.32 -13.75
CA ASP A 32 -5.07 -4.31 -14.26
C ASP A 32 -4.44 -2.90 -14.25
N GLY A 33 -4.93 -2.02 -15.12
CA GLY A 33 -4.40 -0.67 -15.27
C GLY A 33 -4.45 0.15 -13.97
N ARG A 34 -5.41 -0.08 -13.08
CA ARG A 34 -5.50 0.68 -11.81
C ARG A 34 -4.38 0.28 -10.86
N SER A 35 -4.04 -1.00 -10.79
CA SER A 35 -2.89 -1.47 -10.01
C SER A 35 -1.57 -0.91 -10.54
N LEU A 36 -1.40 -0.85 -11.87
CA LEU A 36 -0.20 -0.29 -12.52
C LEU A 36 -0.08 1.24 -12.36
N GLU A 37 -1.20 1.97 -12.34
CA GLU A 37 -1.21 3.43 -12.15
C GLU A 37 -0.51 3.86 -10.85
N VAL A 38 -0.71 3.11 -9.76
CA VAL A 38 -0.10 3.43 -8.46
C VAL A 38 1.43 3.37 -8.53
N LEU A 39 1.96 2.35 -9.21
CA LEU A 39 3.39 2.20 -9.43
C LEU A 39 3.94 3.39 -10.23
N TRP A 40 3.26 3.83 -11.30
CA TRP A 40 3.74 4.97 -12.10
C TRP A 40 3.79 6.26 -11.30
N ARG A 41 2.77 6.52 -10.47
CA ARG A 41 2.73 7.68 -9.57
C ARG A 41 3.88 7.67 -8.55
N LEU A 42 4.43 6.49 -8.25
CA LEU A 42 5.60 6.35 -7.38
C LEU A 42 6.92 6.56 -8.10
N VAL A 43 7.06 6.02 -9.32
CA VAL A 43 8.22 6.26 -10.19
C VAL A 43 8.37 7.77 -10.47
N LEU A 44 7.26 8.50 -10.59
CA LEU A 44 7.26 9.95 -10.76
C LEU A 44 7.70 10.74 -9.51
N ASN A 45 7.68 10.17 -8.29
CA ASN A 45 8.30 10.84 -7.12
C ASN A 45 9.84 10.78 -7.16
N GLY A 46 10.42 10.12 -8.16
CA GLY A 46 11.84 10.27 -8.49
C GLY A 46 12.13 11.49 -9.37
N VAL A 47 11.12 12.27 -9.76
CA VAL A 47 11.27 13.52 -10.51
C VAL A 47 11.11 14.70 -9.54
N PRO A 48 12.10 15.60 -9.41
CA PRO A 48 12.09 16.70 -8.43
C PRO A 48 10.84 17.59 -8.43
N THR A 49 10.12 17.67 -9.55
CA THR A 49 8.90 18.47 -9.71
C THR A 49 7.62 17.80 -9.19
N ALA A 50 7.65 16.49 -8.87
CA ALA A 50 6.47 15.79 -8.36
C ALA A 50 6.14 16.18 -6.91
N ASP A 51 7.14 16.58 -6.13
CA ASP A 51 7.00 17.12 -4.77
C ASP A 51 6.26 18.48 -4.75
N SER A 52 6.20 19.15 -5.90
CA SER A 52 5.59 20.47 -6.08
C SER A 52 4.09 20.42 -6.41
N LEU A 53 3.48 19.23 -6.48
CA LEU A 53 2.05 19.13 -6.77
C LEU A 53 1.22 19.55 -5.53
N PRO A 54 0.50 20.70 -5.57
CA PRO A 54 -0.18 21.29 -4.41
C PRO A 54 -1.27 20.39 -3.80
N LEU A 55 -1.74 19.40 -4.56
CA LEU A 55 -2.83 18.49 -4.19
C LEU A 55 -2.48 17.53 -3.05
N LEU A 56 -1.20 17.32 -2.73
CA LEU A 56 -0.75 16.44 -1.64
C LEU A 56 -0.42 17.20 -0.35
N GLN A 57 0.14 18.41 -0.45
CA GLN A 57 0.75 19.15 0.66
C GLN A 57 -0.23 19.64 1.73
N SER A 58 -1.53 19.66 1.44
CA SER A 58 -2.58 20.20 2.33
C SER A 58 -3.59 19.14 2.80
N ARG A 59 -3.32 17.85 2.55
CA ARG A 59 -4.21 16.76 2.97
C ARG A 59 -3.62 15.97 4.14
N GLN A 60 -4.49 15.61 5.09
CA GLN A 60 -4.14 14.65 6.14
C GLN A 60 -4.25 13.23 5.58
N CYS A 61 -3.29 12.37 5.93
CA CYS A 61 -3.35 10.94 5.67
C CYS A 61 -4.43 10.32 6.54
N GLY A 62 -4.91 9.14 6.14
CA GLY A 62 -5.89 8.43 6.92
C GLY A 62 -5.45 8.04 8.32
N CYS A 63 -4.15 7.90 8.56
CA CYS A 63 -3.61 7.67 9.92
C CYS A 63 -3.59 8.93 10.81
N GLY A 64 -3.97 10.10 10.29
CA GLY A 64 -3.99 11.38 11.01
C GLY A 64 -2.73 12.23 10.86
N LEU A 65 -1.66 11.73 10.22
CA LEU A 65 -0.45 12.52 9.94
C LEU A 65 -0.61 13.36 8.67
N ALA A 66 0.05 14.52 8.61
CA ALA A 66 0.09 15.33 7.40
C ALA A 66 0.81 14.58 6.28
N ILE A 67 0.27 14.66 5.06
CA ILE A 67 0.96 14.14 3.88
C ILE A 67 2.07 15.14 3.55
N GLY A 68 3.32 14.73 3.79
CA GLY A 68 4.50 15.51 3.44
C GLY A 68 4.65 15.70 1.92
N PRO A 69 5.74 16.34 1.45
CA PRO A 69 5.96 16.58 0.02
C PRO A 69 6.06 15.28 -0.79
N THR A 70 6.57 14.22 -0.17
CA THR A 70 6.74 12.92 -0.81
C THR A 70 5.58 11.97 -0.53
N ARG A 71 5.36 10.99 -1.42
CA ARG A 71 4.39 9.91 -1.18
C ARG A 71 4.92 8.77 -0.30
N ILE A 72 6.12 8.89 0.27
CA ILE A 72 6.73 7.85 1.11
C ILE A 72 5.81 7.48 2.27
N HIS A 73 5.17 8.48 2.89
CA HIS A 73 4.22 8.22 3.97
C HIS A 73 3.08 7.33 3.51
N LEU A 74 2.46 7.63 2.37
CA LEU A 74 1.26 6.94 1.88
C LEU A 74 1.46 5.46 1.58
N TYR A 75 2.65 5.07 1.10
CA TYR A 75 2.91 3.72 0.60
C TYR A 75 3.97 2.96 1.36
N HIS A 76 4.62 3.58 2.35
CA HIS A 76 5.63 2.94 3.18
C HIS A 76 5.39 3.30 4.64
N GLN A 77 5.60 4.54 5.09
CA GLN A 77 5.68 4.86 6.53
C GLN A 77 4.33 4.94 7.27
N CYS A 78 3.19 4.88 6.57
CA CYS A 78 1.89 5.02 7.21
C CYS A 78 1.53 3.80 8.07
N ALA A 79 1.04 4.04 9.28
CA ALA A 79 0.59 2.99 10.21
C ALA A 79 -0.49 2.08 9.61
N ILE A 80 -1.27 2.57 8.64
CA ILE A 80 -2.28 1.77 7.94
C ILE A 80 -1.63 0.70 7.04
N VAL A 81 -0.54 1.03 6.35
CA VAL A 81 0.07 0.15 5.33
C VAL A 81 1.24 -0.67 5.85
N GLN A 82 1.88 -0.22 6.94
CA GLN A 82 3.00 -0.91 7.58
C GLN A 82 2.72 -2.39 7.90
N PRO A 83 1.53 -2.77 8.42
CA PRO A 83 1.21 -4.18 8.65
C PRO A 83 1.29 -5.04 7.38
N THR A 84 0.91 -4.52 6.21
CA THR A 84 1.02 -5.25 4.93
C THR A 84 2.48 -5.44 4.51
N TRP A 85 3.33 -4.42 4.70
CA TRP A 85 4.78 -4.57 4.47
C TRP A 85 5.42 -5.59 5.41
N LEU A 86 5.05 -5.56 6.68
CA LEU A 86 5.52 -6.52 7.68
C LEU A 86 5.08 -7.94 7.34
N ALA A 87 3.84 -8.15 6.89
CA ALA A 87 3.36 -9.46 6.47
C ALA A 87 4.16 -10.01 5.27
N VAL A 88 4.41 -9.18 4.24
CA VAL A 88 5.24 -9.58 3.10
C VAL A 88 6.67 -9.87 3.51
N GLN A 89 7.24 -9.08 4.42
CA GLN A 89 8.57 -9.34 4.96
C GLN A 89 8.60 -10.63 5.78
N GLN A 90 7.59 -10.89 6.60
CA GLN A 90 7.47 -12.09 7.42
C GLN A 90 7.42 -13.34 6.54
N GLN A 91 6.57 -13.36 5.51
CA GLN A 91 6.50 -14.43 4.52
C GLN A 91 7.87 -14.74 3.90
N LEU A 92 8.62 -13.69 3.52
CA LEU A 92 9.96 -13.85 2.97
C LEU A 92 10.97 -14.41 3.99
N CYS A 93 10.86 -14.02 5.26
CA CYS A 93 11.75 -14.50 6.32
C CYS A 93 11.48 -15.97 6.63
N ASP A 94 10.22 -16.37 6.68
CA ASP A 94 9.82 -17.76 6.98
C ASP A 94 10.28 -18.71 5.87
N ASP A 95 10.01 -18.37 4.60
CA ASP A 95 10.34 -19.24 3.46
C ASP A 95 11.84 -19.31 3.12
N PHE A 96 12.60 -18.25 3.42
CA PHE A 96 14.04 -18.22 3.16
C PHE A 96 14.92 -18.38 4.40
N SER A 97 14.33 -18.51 5.59
CA SER A 97 15.05 -18.59 6.87
C SER A 97 16.04 -17.43 7.05
N ILE A 98 15.67 -16.23 6.63
CA ILE A 98 16.51 -15.02 6.71
C ILE A 98 16.16 -14.23 7.97
N PRO A 99 17.13 -13.71 8.73
CA PRO A 99 16.87 -12.85 9.88
C PRO A 99 16.06 -11.59 9.53
N THR A 100 15.09 -11.27 10.39
CA THR A 100 13.98 -10.35 10.11
C THR A 100 14.32 -8.88 9.78
N PRO A 101 15.36 -8.22 10.33
CA PRO A 101 15.50 -6.78 10.09
C PRO A 101 16.13 -6.45 8.74
N GLY A 102 15.35 -5.80 7.86
CA GLY A 102 15.86 -5.05 6.72
C GLY A 102 15.88 -5.78 5.37
N LEU A 103 15.33 -7.00 5.29
CA LEU A 103 15.20 -7.74 4.04
C LEU A 103 14.33 -6.98 3.02
N LEU A 104 13.18 -6.44 3.47
CA LEU A 104 12.30 -5.68 2.60
C LEU A 104 12.59 -4.19 2.70
N GLN A 105 12.84 -3.56 1.56
CA GLN A 105 13.17 -2.14 1.46
C GLN A 105 12.32 -1.50 0.37
N ARG A 106 12.21 -0.17 0.39
CA ARG A 106 11.45 0.59 -0.61
C ARG A 106 11.84 0.24 -2.04
N ARG A 107 13.14 0.13 -2.33
CA ARG A 107 13.64 -0.27 -3.66
C ARG A 107 13.12 -1.64 -4.10
N HIS A 108 12.84 -2.55 -3.18
CA HIS A 108 12.36 -3.88 -3.53
C HIS A 108 10.93 -3.84 -4.07
N ILE A 109 10.06 -2.99 -3.51
CA ILE A 109 8.71 -2.77 -4.01
C ILE A 109 8.69 -1.76 -5.16
N TRP A 110 9.22 -0.55 -4.95
CA TRP A 110 9.07 0.57 -5.89
C TRP A 110 9.86 0.38 -7.18
N MET A 111 11.00 -0.34 -7.12
CA MET A 111 11.83 -0.64 -8.29
C MET A 111 11.71 -2.10 -8.73
N GLY A 112 10.84 -2.88 -8.09
CA GLY A 112 10.71 -4.33 -8.34
C GLY A 112 12.02 -5.10 -8.20
N ILE A 113 13.00 -4.59 -7.43
CA ILE A 113 14.25 -5.31 -7.21
C ILE A 113 13.94 -6.47 -6.27
N ARG A 114 14.22 -7.71 -6.69
CA ARG A 114 14.00 -8.86 -5.81
C ARG A 114 14.88 -8.74 -4.56
N PRO A 115 14.33 -8.88 -3.35
CA PRO A 115 15.12 -8.91 -2.12
C PRO A 115 16.00 -10.16 -2.01
N HIS A 116 15.68 -11.22 -2.75
CA HIS A 116 16.43 -12.48 -2.73
C HIS A 116 16.51 -13.14 -4.13
N PRO A 117 17.65 -13.72 -4.54
CA PRO A 117 17.83 -14.31 -5.88
C PRO A 117 16.92 -15.50 -6.17
N ARG A 118 16.45 -16.23 -5.13
CA ARG A 118 15.49 -17.34 -5.28
C ARG A 118 14.07 -16.90 -5.67
N LEU A 119 13.72 -15.63 -5.52
CA LEU A 119 12.41 -15.13 -5.94
C LEU A 119 12.34 -15.09 -7.46
N HIS A 120 11.21 -15.46 -8.05
CA HIS A 120 11.03 -15.29 -9.48
C HIS A 120 10.73 -13.81 -9.80
N GLN A 121 11.46 -13.20 -10.75
CA GLN A 121 11.35 -11.76 -11.03
C GLN A 121 9.92 -11.35 -11.43
N GLY A 122 9.28 -12.15 -12.28
CA GLY A 122 7.93 -11.86 -12.74
C GLY A 122 6.87 -11.95 -11.63
N ILE A 123 7.03 -12.89 -10.68
CA ILE A 123 6.13 -12.99 -9.53
C ILE A 123 6.38 -11.82 -8.57
N TRP A 124 7.64 -11.47 -8.35
CA TRP A 124 7.99 -10.33 -7.51
C TRP A 124 7.43 -9.00 -8.05
N ASP A 125 7.48 -8.79 -9.36
CA ASP A 125 6.86 -7.60 -9.98
C ASP A 125 5.34 -7.56 -9.67
N ILE A 126 4.63 -8.71 -9.72
CA ILE A 126 3.21 -8.80 -9.39
C ILE A 126 2.96 -8.51 -7.91
N VAL A 127 3.76 -9.10 -7.01
CA VAL A 127 3.69 -8.84 -5.56
C VAL A 127 3.86 -7.35 -5.27
N ALA A 128 4.85 -6.71 -5.89
CA ALA A 128 5.09 -5.28 -5.73
C ALA A 128 3.90 -4.44 -6.22
N ILE A 129 3.35 -4.75 -7.41
CA ILE A 129 2.20 -4.05 -7.98
C ILE A 129 0.96 -4.21 -7.08
N LYS A 130 0.64 -5.43 -6.65
CA LYS A 130 -0.54 -5.71 -5.82
C LYS A 130 -0.40 -5.15 -4.40
N LEU A 131 0.79 -5.13 -3.81
CA LEU A 131 1.04 -4.46 -2.53
C LEU A 131 0.72 -2.96 -2.64
N LEU A 132 1.21 -2.29 -3.68
CA LEU A 132 0.96 -0.87 -3.89
C LEU A 132 -0.51 -0.57 -4.17
N ALA A 133 -1.17 -1.41 -4.97
CA ALA A 133 -2.60 -1.32 -5.24
C ALA A 133 -3.44 -1.45 -3.96
N ALA A 134 -3.13 -2.42 -3.11
CA ALA A 134 -3.79 -2.60 -1.82
C ALA A 134 -3.60 -1.37 -0.90
N CYS A 135 -2.38 -0.83 -0.83
CA CYS A 135 -2.11 0.39 -0.07
C CYS A 135 -2.96 1.59 -0.55
N GLU A 136 -3.13 1.74 -1.87
CA GLU A 136 -3.97 2.80 -2.45
C GLU A 136 -5.46 2.58 -2.16
N SER A 137 -5.95 1.35 -2.29
CA SER A 137 -7.34 0.99 -2.01
C SER A 137 -7.68 1.18 -0.53
N GLY A 138 -6.84 0.71 0.39
CA GLY A 138 -6.95 0.98 1.82
C GLY A 138 -7.03 2.48 2.14
N ARG A 139 -6.20 3.30 1.49
CA ARG A 139 -6.22 4.76 1.63
C ARG A 139 -7.54 5.37 1.14
N LYS A 140 -8.10 4.91 0.02
CA LYS A 140 -9.39 5.39 -0.51
C LYS A 140 -10.56 4.96 0.39
N ASN A 141 -10.60 3.68 0.76
CA ASN A 141 -11.62 3.09 1.63
C ASN A 141 -11.64 3.73 3.03
N TRP A 142 -10.49 4.18 3.54
CA TRP A 142 -10.41 4.96 4.76
C TRP A 142 -11.25 6.24 4.70
N PHE A 143 -11.06 7.06 3.67
CA PHE A 143 -11.77 8.35 3.54
C PHE A 143 -13.28 8.13 3.51
N ASP A 144 -13.74 7.13 2.76
CA ASP A 144 -15.15 6.78 2.68
C ASP A 144 -15.71 6.29 4.03
N ARG A 145 -14.94 5.49 4.78
CA ARG A 145 -15.34 5.01 6.11
C ARG A 145 -15.40 6.13 7.15
N VAL A 146 -14.43 7.04 7.18
CA VAL A 146 -14.46 8.19 8.09
C VAL A 146 -15.62 9.11 7.78
N LEU A 147 -15.85 9.43 6.50
CA LEU A 147 -16.98 10.27 6.11
C LEU A 147 -18.32 9.64 6.54
N LYS A 148 -18.49 8.33 6.32
CA LYS A 148 -19.67 7.57 6.79
C LYS A 148 -19.83 7.61 8.31
N LEU A 149 -18.75 7.41 9.06
CA LEU A 149 -18.77 7.44 10.53
C LEU A 149 -19.09 8.84 11.07
N GLN A 150 -18.47 9.89 10.52
CA GLN A 150 -18.77 11.28 10.88
C GLN A 150 -20.23 11.65 10.63
N HIS A 151 -20.77 11.27 9.46
CA HIS A 151 -22.18 11.49 9.14
C HIS A 151 -23.11 10.73 10.10
N ALA A 152 -22.76 9.51 10.49
CA ALA A 152 -23.53 8.73 11.46
C ALA A 152 -23.50 9.35 12.87
N THR A 153 -22.34 9.85 13.34
CA THR A 153 -22.22 10.51 14.65
C THR A 153 -23.02 11.80 14.72
N VAL A 154 -22.96 12.63 13.67
CA VAL A 154 -23.76 13.87 13.56
C VAL A 154 -25.26 13.55 13.53
N SER A 155 -25.65 12.52 12.78
CA SER A 155 -27.05 12.07 12.72
C SER A 155 -27.56 11.53 14.06
N ALA A 156 -26.73 10.79 14.80
CA ALA A 156 -27.06 10.28 16.13
C ALA A 156 -27.14 11.41 17.19
N ALA A 157 -26.24 12.39 17.15
CA ALA A 157 -26.29 13.57 18.01
C ALA A 157 -27.55 14.41 17.77
N ARG A 158 -27.95 14.59 16.50
CA ARG A 158 -29.18 15.29 16.12
C ARG A 158 -30.44 14.59 16.60
N ARG A 159 -30.45 13.24 16.63
CA ARG A 159 -31.56 12.45 17.21
C ARG A 159 -31.63 12.58 18.73
N ARG A 160 -30.48 12.68 19.42
CA ARG A 160 -30.43 12.87 20.89
C ARG A 160 -30.81 14.29 21.33
N GLY A 161 -30.55 15.31 20.49
CA GLY A 161 -30.91 16.71 20.75
C GLY A 161 -32.34 17.11 20.32
N GLY A 162 -33.14 16.18 19.77
CA GLY A 162 -34.48 16.46 19.25
C GLY A 162 -35.60 16.55 20.30
N GLY A 163 -35.28 16.48 21.59
CA GLY A 163 -36.24 16.57 22.68
C GLY A 163 -36.17 17.89 23.43
N ARG A 164 -37.11 18.80 23.13
CA ARG A 164 -37.49 20.03 23.85
C ARG A 164 -36.53 21.22 23.78
N GLY A 165 -36.99 22.30 23.16
CA GLY A 165 -36.41 23.64 23.34
C GLY A 165 -36.65 24.58 22.18
N ARG A 166 -37.78 25.30 22.21
CA ARG A 166 -38.00 26.50 21.38
C ARG A 166 -37.01 27.57 21.88
N ALA A 167 -35.85 27.69 21.26
CA ALA A 167 -34.87 28.73 21.56
C ALA A 167 -34.39 29.42 20.27
N ARG A 168 -34.29 30.74 20.40
CA ARG A 168 -34.15 31.76 19.37
C ARG A 168 -32.88 31.57 18.54
N SER A 169 -33.03 31.78 17.23
CA SER A 169 -31.98 31.72 16.22
C SER A 169 -30.87 32.75 16.51
N SER A 170 -29.67 32.28 16.84
CA SER A 170 -28.43 33.02 16.60
C SER A 170 -27.66 32.28 15.51
N ARG A 171 -27.77 32.81 14.30
CA ARG A 171 -27.10 32.37 13.08
C ARG A 171 -25.62 32.73 13.21
N THR A 172 -24.80 31.82 13.75
CA THR A 172 -23.34 31.89 13.59
C THR A 172 -22.97 30.92 12.49
N THR A 173 -22.97 31.41 11.25
CA THR A 173 -22.41 30.74 10.07
C THR A 173 -20.88 30.76 10.19
N GLY A 174 -20.34 29.89 11.05
CA GLY A 174 -18.96 29.48 11.01
C GLY A 174 -18.96 28.02 10.59
N SER A 175 -18.56 27.72 9.35
CA SER A 175 -18.21 26.35 8.96
C SER A 175 -17.02 25.93 9.82
N ILE A 176 -17.29 25.31 10.97
CA ILE A 176 -16.28 24.64 11.76
C ILE A 176 -15.93 23.38 10.95
N HIS A 177 -15.05 23.54 9.96
CA HIS A 177 -14.24 22.43 9.47
C HIS A 177 -13.36 21.96 10.63
N ARG A 178 -13.94 21.18 11.54
CA ARG A 178 -13.17 20.45 12.53
C ARG A 178 -12.33 19.47 11.71
N PRO A 179 -10.99 19.52 11.79
CA PRO A 179 -10.19 18.48 11.16
C PRO A 179 -10.68 17.13 11.69
N PRO A 180 -10.76 16.10 10.82
CA PRO A 180 -11.16 14.77 11.26
C PRO A 180 -10.30 14.39 12.46
N MET A 181 -10.94 13.95 13.55
CA MET A 181 -10.22 13.40 14.70
C MET A 181 -9.22 12.36 14.18
N ALA A 182 -7.97 12.45 14.65
CA ALA A 182 -6.98 11.43 14.34
C ALA A 182 -7.54 10.06 14.77
N PRO A 183 -7.40 9.03 13.92
CA PRO A 183 -7.95 7.72 14.22
C PRO A 183 -7.33 7.12 15.49
N GLY A 184 -8.18 6.50 16.31
CA GLY A 184 -7.71 5.64 17.39
C GLY A 184 -7.04 4.36 16.85
N PRO A 185 -6.22 3.69 17.66
CA PRO A 185 -5.44 2.51 17.24
C PRO A 185 -6.31 1.35 16.73
N ALA A 186 -7.48 1.13 17.32
CA ALA A 186 -8.42 0.10 16.86
C ALA A 186 -8.92 0.34 15.43
N MET A 187 -9.10 1.60 15.03
CA MET A 187 -9.55 1.93 13.68
C MET A 187 -8.43 1.78 12.66
N ILE A 188 -7.19 2.15 13.04
CA ILE A 188 -5.99 1.89 12.24
C ILE A 188 -5.86 0.38 12.00
N ALA A 189 -5.94 -0.42 13.06
CA ALA A 189 -5.85 -1.88 12.96
C ALA A 189 -6.92 -2.47 12.03
N SER A 190 -8.19 -2.03 12.16
CA SER A 190 -9.27 -2.50 11.28
C SER A 190 -9.02 -2.20 9.80
N VAL A 191 -8.46 -1.02 9.49
CA VAL A 191 -8.21 -0.63 8.10
C VAL A 191 -6.98 -1.32 7.56
N SER A 192 -5.93 -1.49 8.36
CA SER A 192 -4.76 -2.30 8.02
C SER A 192 -5.12 -3.73 7.65
N GLN A 193 -6.08 -4.34 8.37
CA GLN A 193 -6.58 -5.68 8.03
C GLN A 193 -7.26 -5.71 6.65
N VAL A 194 -8.02 -4.66 6.30
CA VAL A 194 -8.59 -4.54 4.95
C VAL A 194 -7.50 -4.43 3.88
N VAL A 195 -6.46 -3.62 4.13
CA VAL A 195 -5.32 -3.48 3.19
C VAL A 195 -4.62 -4.82 2.99
N LEU A 196 -4.35 -5.54 4.07
CA LEU A 196 -3.73 -6.86 4.02
C LEU A 196 -4.60 -7.87 3.27
N ALA A 197 -5.91 -7.89 3.52
CA ALA A 197 -6.85 -8.77 2.83
C ALA A 197 -6.93 -8.45 1.32
N GLU A 198 -6.94 -7.17 0.94
CA GLU A 198 -6.92 -6.74 -0.47
C GLU A 198 -5.64 -7.17 -1.19
N PHE A 199 -4.50 -7.12 -0.50
CA PHE A 199 -3.23 -7.60 -1.06
C PHE A 199 -3.30 -9.10 -1.41
N TRP A 200 -3.69 -9.93 -0.44
CA TRP A 200 -3.79 -11.38 -0.66
C TRP A 200 -4.88 -11.74 -1.67
N SER A 201 -6.05 -11.09 -1.59
CA SER A 201 -7.14 -11.28 -2.55
C SER A 201 -6.69 -10.94 -3.98
N GLY A 202 -5.88 -9.89 -4.17
CA GLY A 202 -5.35 -9.52 -5.48
C GLY A 202 -4.35 -10.53 -6.05
N LEU A 203 -3.61 -11.24 -5.19
CA LEU A 203 -2.76 -12.36 -5.63
C LEU A 203 -3.62 -13.59 -6.00
N THR A 204 -4.63 -13.90 -5.20
CA THR A 204 -5.57 -15.01 -5.46
C THR A 204 -6.32 -14.80 -6.77
N GLU A 205 -6.77 -13.58 -7.05
CA GLU A 205 -7.41 -13.22 -8.30
C GLU A 205 -6.48 -13.53 -9.50
N ILE A 206 -5.25 -13.03 -9.49
CA ILE A 206 -4.28 -13.31 -10.57
C ILE A 206 -4.02 -14.81 -10.74
N ALA A 207 -3.85 -15.54 -9.63
CA ALA A 207 -3.64 -16.98 -9.67
C ALA A 207 -4.82 -17.72 -10.33
N SER A 208 -6.05 -17.28 -10.01
CA SER A 208 -7.30 -17.88 -10.52
C SER A 208 -7.62 -17.54 -11.98
N LEU A 209 -7.16 -16.40 -12.49
CA LEU A 209 -7.48 -15.93 -13.84
C LEU A 209 -6.74 -16.70 -14.95
N GLY A 210 -5.74 -17.52 -14.62
CA GLY A 210 -4.97 -18.27 -15.62
C GLY A 210 -4.13 -17.40 -16.55
N VAL A 211 -3.87 -16.14 -16.15
CA VAL A 211 -3.16 -15.12 -16.95
C VAL A 211 -1.64 -15.13 -16.75
N LEU A 212 -1.15 -15.98 -15.84
CA LEU A 212 0.29 -16.13 -15.59
C LEU A 212 0.95 -16.91 -16.73
N PRO A 213 2.14 -16.49 -17.22
CA PRO A 213 2.77 -17.14 -18.36
C PRO A 213 3.00 -18.64 -18.14
N PRO A 214 2.58 -19.53 -19.07
CA PRO A 214 2.78 -20.97 -18.92
C PRO A 214 4.24 -21.38 -18.76
N ALA A 215 5.16 -20.65 -19.40
CA ALA A 215 6.60 -20.87 -19.27
C ALA A 215 7.11 -20.76 -17.82
N TRP A 216 6.37 -20.06 -16.93
CA TRP A 216 6.77 -19.92 -15.53
C TRP A 216 6.61 -21.22 -14.74
N LEU A 217 5.75 -22.14 -15.16
CA LEU A 217 5.55 -23.44 -14.49
C LEU A 217 6.83 -24.29 -14.44
N GLN A 218 7.77 -24.05 -15.35
CA GLN A 218 9.04 -24.79 -15.42
C GLN A 218 10.17 -24.13 -14.60
N VAL A 219 10.06 -22.84 -14.28
CA VAL A 219 11.14 -22.06 -13.67
C VAL A 219 10.81 -21.54 -12.27
N VAL A 220 9.53 -21.50 -11.89
CA VAL A 220 9.11 -21.08 -10.54
C VAL A 220 9.18 -22.29 -9.60
N PRO A 221 9.87 -22.17 -8.46
CA PRO A 221 9.90 -23.23 -7.44
C PRO A 221 8.49 -23.56 -6.90
N LEU A 222 8.24 -24.83 -6.61
CA LEU A 222 6.99 -25.29 -5.97
C LEU A 222 6.77 -24.71 -4.56
N ASN A 223 7.83 -24.21 -3.93
CA ASN A 223 7.82 -23.56 -2.63
C ASN A 223 8.04 -22.03 -2.73
N HIS A 224 7.59 -21.41 -3.82
CA HIS A 224 7.73 -19.96 -3.94
C HIS A 224 6.81 -19.25 -2.91
N PRO A 225 7.30 -18.23 -2.18
CA PRO A 225 6.65 -17.65 -1.00
C PRO A 225 5.29 -16.96 -1.21
N PHE A 226 4.82 -16.83 -2.45
CA PHE A 226 3.63 -16.02 -2.73
C PHE A 226 2.73 -16.71 -3.74
N LEU A 227 3.32 -17.14 -4.86
CA LEU A 227 2.63 -17.82 -5.94
C LEU A 227 3.47 -19.01 -6.37
N HIS A 228 2.91 -20.19 -6.35
CA HIS A 228 3.57 -21.42 -6.78
C HIS A 228 2.64 -22.26 -7.66
N PRO A 229 3.19 -23.12 -8.54
CA PRO A 229 2.39 -24.09 -9.27
C PRO A 229 1.74 -25.07 -8.29
N ASP A 230 0.48 -25.44 -8.51
CA ASP A 230 -0.09 -26.59 -7.82
C ASP A 230 0.67 -27.89 -8.17
N ASN A 231 0.61 -28.88 -7.28
CA ASN A 231 1.24 -30.19 -7.47
C ASN A 231 0.76 -30.91 -8.73
N THR A 232 -0.43 -30.57 -9.26
CA THR A 232 -0.95 -31.07 -10.55
C THR A 232 -0.50 -30.27 -11.78
N ARG A 233 0.33 -29.22 -11.59
CA ARG A 233 0.98 -28.35 -12.59
C ARG A 233 0.07 -27.58 -13.56
N SER A 234 -1.23 -27.56 -13.31
CA SER A 234 -2.20 -26.97 -14.25
C SER A 234 -2.77 -25.62 -13.80
N HIS A 235 -2.51 -25.22 -12.55
CA HIS A 235 -2.98 -23.96 -11.99
C HIS A 235 -1.99 -23.38 -10.99
N TRP A 236 -2.19 -22.10 -10.64
CA TRP A 236 -1.38 -21.37 -9.68
C TRP A 236 -2.11 -21.26 -8.35
N VAL A 237 -1.36 -21.34 -7.26
CA VAL A 237 -1.87 -21.26 -5.89
C VAL A 237 -1.12 -20.17 -5.14
N VAL A 238 -1.85 -19.43 -4.30
CA VAL A 238 -1.26 -18.47 -3.37
C VAL A 238 -0.80 -19.22 -2.12
N SER A 239 0.42 -18.98 -1.67
CA SER A 239 0.88 -19.53 -0.38
C SER A 239 -0.06 -19.07 0.73
N SER A 240 -0.59 -20.03 1.50
CA SER A 240 -1.53 -19.73 2.58
C SER A 240 -0.89 -18.77 3.59
N TYR A 241 -1.60 -17.69 3.91
CA TYR A 241 -1.29 -16.85 5.05
C TYR A 241 -2.09 -17.40 6.24
N GLU A 242 -1.42 -17.89 7.28
CA GLU A 242 -2.01 -18.18 8.59
C GLU A 242 -1.50 -17.16 9.62
#